data_AF-A0A535PXP1-F1
#
_entry.id   AF-A0A535PXP1-F1
#
_cell.length_a   1.000
_cell.length_b   1.000
_cell.length_c   1.000
_cell.angle_alpha   90.00
_cell.angle_beta   90.00
_cell.angle_gamma   90.00
#
_symmetry.space_group_name_H-M   'P 1'
#
loop_
_entity.id
_entity.type
_entity.pdbx_description
1 polymer ?
#
loop_
_entity_poly.entity_id
_entity_poly.type
_entity_poly.pdbx_seq_one_letter_code
_entity_poly.pdbx_strand_id
1 'polypeptide(L)' 'MLTPLIGREQEVAAVCAELAHPTVRLLTLLGAGGIGKTRLSLQVATQMRDQFADGVCFVPLAP' A
#
# COMPACT_ATOMS: atom_id res chain seq x y z
N MET A 1 -14.53 0.16 -7.87
CA MET A 1 -15.01 1.11 -6.85
C MET A 1 -14.74 0.52 -5.47
N LEU A 2 -13.56 0.78 -4.88
CA LEU A 2 -13.36 0.48 -3.46
C LEU A 2 -13.99 1.61 -2.65
N THR A 3 -14.71 1.27 -1.58
CA THR A 3 -15.13 2.24 -0.56
C THR A 3 -13.91 3.07 -0.11
N PRO A 4 -14.02 4.40 -0.01
CA PRO A 4 -12.90 5.25 0.37
C PRO A 4 -12.33 4.83 1.73
N LEU A 5 -11.00 4.80 1.82
CA LEU A 5 -10.29 4.51 3.06
C LEU A 5 -10.25 5.79 3.91
N ILE A 6 -11.09 5.84 4.94
CA ILE A 6 -11.23 7.03 5.80
C ILE A 6 -10.24 6.99 6.96
N GLY A 7 -9.58 8.12 7.24
CA GLY A 7 -8.79 8.33 8.46
C GLY A 7 -7.44 7.62 8.47
N ARG A 8 -6.92 7.28 7.29
CA ARG A 8 -5.66 6.55 7.09
C ARG A 8 -4.72 7.28 6.12
N GLU A 9 -5.00 8.55 5.84
CA GLU A 9 -4.29 9.37 4.86
C GLU A 9 -2.81 9.53 5.23
N GLN A 10 -2.52 9.72 6.53
CA GLN A 10 -1.16 9.83 7.04
C GLN A 10 -0.36 8.53 6.86
N GLU A 11 -1.00 7.38 7.10
CA GLU A 11 -0.35 6.08 6.97
C GLU A 11 -0.09 5.73 5.51
N VAL A 12 -1.03 6.06 4.62
CA VAL A 12 -0.83 5.95 3.17
C VAL A 12 0.37 6.79 2.76
N ALA A 13 0.44 8.06 3.18
CA ALA A 13 1.54 8.95 2.83
C ALA A 13 2.90 8.43 3.35
N ALA A 14 2.94 7.92 4.59
CA ALA A 14 4.16 7.36 5.17
C ALA A 14 4.65 6.13 4.39
N VAL A 15 3.75 5.20 4.06
CA VAL A 15 4.13 4.00 3.29
C VAL A 15 4.58 4.35 1.87
N CYS A 16 3.90 5.30 1.21
CA CYS A 16 4.33 5.79 -0.11
C CYS A 16 5.73 6.43 -0.05
N ALA A 17 6.03 7.22 0.99
CA ALA A 17 7.33 7.85 1.15
C ALA A 17 8.45 6.82 1.34
N GLU A 18 8.22 5.79 2.14
CA GLU A 18 9.18 4.69 2.34
C GLU A 18 9.40 3.90 1.04
N LEU A 19 8.34 3.59 0.28
CA LEU A 19 8.45 2.89 -1.00
C LEU A 19 9.15 3.72 -2.09
N ALA A 20 9.07 5.05 -2.02
CA ALA A 20 9.80 5.94 -2.91
C ALA A 20 11.31 6.01 -2.58
N HIS A 21 11.75 5.51 -1.41
CA HIS A 21 13.17 5.48 -1.08
C HIS A 21 13.88 4.39 -1.90
N PRO A 22 14.91 4.73 -2.71
CA PRO A 22 15.59 3.76 -3.58
C PRO A 22 16.30 2.59 -2.87
N THR A 23 16.49 2.65 -1.56
CA THR A 23 17.10 1.57 -0.77
C THR A 23 16.05 0.58 -0.23
N VAL A 24 14.77 0.95 -0.23
CA VAL A 24 13.67 0.13 0.27
C VAL A 24 13.16 -0.73 -0.88
N ARG A 25 13.56 -2.01 -0.87
CA ARG A 25 13.09 -3.01 -1.85
C ARG A 25 11.94 -3.88 -1.34
N LEU A 26 11.68 -3.85 -0.03
CA LEU A 26 10.63 -4.62 0.62
C LEU A 26 10.14 -3.85 1.85
N LEU A 27 8.83 -3.64 1.93
CA LEU A 27 8.16 -3.04 3.08
C LEU A 27 7.07 -4.00 3.58
N THR A 28 7.09 -4.31 4.87
CA THR A 28 6.12 -5.20 5.51
C THR A 28 5.19 -4.42 6.41
N LEU A 29 3.88 -4.49 6.15
CA LEU A 29 2.86 -3.91 7.03
C LEU A 29 2.51 -4.92 8.14
N LEU A 30 2.87 -4.59 9.38
CA LEU A 30 2.54 -5.37 10.57
C LEU A 30 1.31 -4.81 11.28
N GLY A 31 0.50 -5.68 11.87
CA GLY A 31 -0.67 -5.29 12.65
C GLY A 31 -1.66 -6.44 12.86
N ALA A 32 -2.59 -6.26 13.79
CA ALA A 32 -3.59 -7.27 14.14
C ALA A 32 -4.46 -7.71 12.94
N GLY A 33 -5.09 -8.88 13.06
CA GLY A 33 -6.11 -9.33 12.10
C GLY A 33 -7.25 -8.31 11.99
N GLY A 34 -7.77 -8.09 10.79
CA GLY A 34 -8.90 -7.19 10.56
C GLY A 34 -8.61 -5.68 10.64
N ILE A 35 -7.40 -5.24 10.99
CA ILE A 35 -7.07 -3.80 11.13
C ILE A 35 -7.04 -3.01 9.81
N GLY A 36 -7.22 -3.68 8.67
CA GLY A 36 -7.34 -3.02 7.36
C GLY A 36 -6.05 -2.94 6.54
N LYS A 37 -4.99 -3.69 6.87
CA LYS A 37 -3.72 -3.70 6.13
C LYS A 37 -3.88 -3.91 4.63
N THR A 38 -4.76 -4.83 4.22
CA THR A 38 -5.04 -5.10 2.79
C THR A 38 -5.68 -3.90 2.10
N ARG A 39 -6.57 -3.16 2.78
CA ARG A 39 -7.14 -1.93 2.21
C ARG A 39 -6.10 -0.82 2.12
N LEU A 40 -5.25 -0.69 3.14
CA LEU A 40 -4.13 0.26 3.14
C LEU A 40 -3.18 -0.02 1.97
N SER A 41 -2.77 -1.28 1.78
CA SER A 41 -1.86 -1.66 0.68
C SER A 41 -2.46 -1.43 -0.71
N LEU A 42 -3.76 -1.66 -0.89
CA LEU A 42 -4.44 -1.38 -2.16
C LEU A 42 -4.52 0.12 -2.46
N GLN A 43 -4.72 0.95 -1.43
CA GLN A 43 -4.71 2.41 -1.57
C GLN A 43 -3.32 2.92 -1.94
N VAL A 44 -2.27 2.43 -1.26
CA VAL A 44 -0.86 2.72 -1.58
C VAL A 44 -0.53 2.30 -3.02
N ALA A 45 -0.88 1.07 -3.41
CA ALA A 45 -0.66 0.56 -4.76
C ALA A 45 -1.33 1.44 -5.83
N THR A 46 -2.49 2.03 -5.51
CA THR A 46 -3.17 2.96 -6.43
C THR A 46 -2.41 4.28 -6.57
N GLN A 47 -1.85 4.82 -5.47
CA GLN A 47 -1.09 6.08 -5.50
C GLN A 47 0.31 5.92 -6.13
N MET A 48 0.91 4.75 -5.99
CA MET A 48 2.26 4.48 -6.52
C MET A 48 2.28 4.01 -7.98
N ARG A 49 1.12 3.80 -8.60
CA ARG A 49 1.01 3.23 -9.95
C ARG A 49 1.86 3.98 -10.98
N ASP A 50 1.89 5.30 -10.91
CA ASP A 50 2.63 6.15 -11.86
C ASP A 50 4.10 6.36 -11.47
N GLN A 51 4.53 5.91 -10.29
CA GLN A 51 5.92 6.00 -9.82
C GLN A 51 6.75 4.77 -10.20
N PHE A 52 6.09 3.63 -10.38
CA PHE A 52 6.74 2.40 -10.85
C PHE A 52 6.56 2.26 -12.36
N ALA A 53 7.64 2.43 -13.13
CA ALA A 53 7.61 2.38 -14.60
C ALA A 53 7.05 1.05 -15.14
N ASP A 54 7.30 -0.05 -14.43
CA ASP A 54 6.80 -1.39 -14.77
C ASP A 54 5.38 -1.66 -14.20
N GLY A 55 4.79 -0.67 -13.54
CA GLY A 55 3.46 -0.75 -12.92
C GLY A 55 3.45 -1.44 -11.55
N VAL A 56 2.24 -1.75 -11.07
CA VAL A 56 1.98 -2.35 -9.75
C VAL A 56 0.99 -3.49 -9.89
N CYS A 57 1.25 -4.63 -9.24
CA CYS A 57 0.37 -5.79 -9.23
C CYS A 57 -0.08 -6.16 -7.81
N PHE A 58 -1.30 -6.69 -7.69
CA PHE A 58 -1.80 -7.28 -6.46
C PHE A 58 -1.70 -8.79 -6.54
N VAL A 59 -1.04 -9.41 -5.55
CA VAL A 59 -0.89 -10.86 -5.45
C VAL A 59 -1.63 -11.36 -4.20
N PRO A 60 -2.85 -11.92 -4.35
CA PRO A 60 -3.52 -12.55 -3.23
C PRO A 60 -2.80 -13.85 -2.85
N LEU A 61 -2.32 -13.93 -1.60
CA LEU A 61 -1.61 -15.11 -1.10
C LEU A 61 -2.56 -16.15 -0.48
N ALA A 62 -3.83 -15.79 -0.27
CA ALA A 62 -4.87 -16.66 0.24
C ALA A 62 -6.21 -16.36 -0.47
N PRO A 63 -7.11 -17.36 -0.62
CA PRO A 63 -8.45 -17.20 -1.17
C PRO A 63 -9.35 -16.28 -0.35
#